data_AF-A0A349EES5-F1
#
_entry.id   AF-A0A349EES5-F1
#
_cell.length_a   1.000
_cell.length_b   1.000
_cell.length_c   1.000
_cell.angle_alpha   90.00
_cell.angle_beta   90.00
_cell.angle_gamma   90.00
#
_symmetry.space_group_name_H-M   'P 1'
#
loop_
_entity.id
_entity.type
_entity.pdbx_description
1 polymer ?
#
loop_
_entity_poly.entity_id
_entity_poly.type
_entity_poly.pdbx_seq_one_letter_code
_entity_poly.pdbx_strand_id
1 'polypeptide(L)'
;MKIVVGSEKYHLKNDHPYTKAIIALARSYLGASETADAVPQRNDIKQLWVELNDSHQRLLREIAYRPSGVLQSDLETLLGIDWQGLRGVHNGLARICARQGCEKPVRVVGYNPKNRRYVMDPDAAATVQNLCK
;
A
#
# COMPACT_ATOMS: atom_id res chain seq x y z
N MET A 1 -24.91 -5.30 15.34
CA MET A 1 -23.84 -5.49 14.33
C MET A 1 -22.52 -5.84 15.01
N LYS A 2 -21.79 -6.82 14.51
CA LYS A 2 -20.45 -7.21 15.02
C LYS A 2 -19.42 -6.93 13.94
N ILE A 3 -18.38 -6.18 14.27
CA ILE A 3 -17.26 -5.85 13.38
C ILE A 3 -16.02 -6.53 13.96
N VAL A 4 -15.25 -7.23 13.12
CA VAL A 4 -14.01 -7.90 13.52
C VAL A 4 -12.85 -7.23 12.79
N VAL A 5 -11.86 -6.76 13.53
CA VAL A 5 -10.63 -6.14 13.00
C VAL A 5 -9.45 -6.88 13.62
N GLY A 6 -8.80 -7.75 12.83
CA GLY A 6 -7.77 -8.65 13.37
C GLY A 6 -8.35 -9.61 14.41
N SER A 7 -7.82 -9.58 15.64
CA SER A 7 -8.32 -10.34 16.80
C SER A 7 -9.38 -9.61 17.61
N GLU A 8 -9.62 -8.32 17.35
CA GLU A 8 -10.53 -7.49 18.11
C GLU A 8 -11.97 -7.57 17.58
N LYS A 9 -12.94 -7.56 18.52
CA LYS A 9 -14.37 -7.70 18.23
C LYS A 9 -15.12 -6.49 18.76
N TYR A 10 -15.67 -5.69 17.86
CA TYR A 10 -16.49 -4.52 18.18
C TYR A 10 -17.97 -4.85 18.02
N HIS A 11 -18.78 -4.49 19.01
CA HIS A 11 -20.23 -4.68 18.97
C HIS A 11 -20.92 -3.31 18.92
N LEU A 12 -21.62 -3.06 17.83
CA LEU A 12 -22.44 -1.87 17.63
C LEU A 12 -23.92 -2.26 17.66
N LYS A 13 -24.72 -1.49 18.39
CA LYS A 13 -26.18 -1.62 18.31
C LYS A 13 -26.68 -1.14 16.95
N ASN A 14 -27.75 -1.76 16.45
CA ASN A 14 -28.22 -1.51 15.09
C ASN A 14 -28.82 -0.10 14.90
N ASP A 15 -29.22 0.54 16.00
CA ASP A 15 -29.75 1.90 16.11
C ASP A 15 -28.67 2.99 16.24
N HIS A 16 -27.39 2.61 16.34
CA HIS A 16 -26.31 3.57 16.48
C HIS A 16 -26.22 4.48 15.23
N PRO A 17 -26.00 5.80 15.38
CA PRO A 17 -26.03 6.76 14.27
C PRO A 17 -25.07 6.40 13.12
N TYR A 18 -23.93 5.77 13.43
CA TYR A 18 -22.95 5.35 12.43
C TYR A 18 -23.20 3.98 11.80
N THR A 19 -24.15 3.18 12.31
CA THR A 19 -24.38 1.82 11.80
C THR A 19 -24.78 1.83 10.33
N LYS A 20 -25.63 2.77 9.90
CA LYS A 20 -26.01 2.92 8.49
C LYS A 20 -24.82 3.26 7.59
N ALA A 21 -23.95 4.18 8.04
CA ALA A 21 -22.76 4.59 7.29
C ALA A 21 -21.74 3.43 7.18
N ILE A 22 -21.52 2.69 8.26
CA ILE A 22 -20.63 1.52 8.27
C ILE A 22 -21.16 0.42 7.35
N ILE A 23 -22.47 0.13 7.39
CA ILE A 23 -23.10 -0.84 6.49
C ILE A 23 -22.98 -0.39 5.03
N ALA A 24 -23.18 0.89 4.74
CA ALA A 24 -23.03 1.43 3.39
C ALA A 24 -21.60 1.29 2.87
N LEU A 25 -20.59 1.61 3.70
CA LEU A 25 -19.16 1.42 3.40
C LEU A 25 -18.80 -0.06 3.20
N ALA A 26 -19.29 -0.95 4.09
CA ALA A 26 -19.05 -2.38 3.96
C ALA A 26 -19.70 -2.95 2.69
N ARG A 27 -20.91 -2.48 2.34
CA ARG A 27 -21.61 -2.87 1.11
C ARG A 27 -20.94 -2.31 -0.14
N SER A 28 -20.42 -1.08 -0.13
CA SER A 28 -19.66 -0.57 -1.27
C SER A 28 -18.36 -1.36 -1.46
N TYR A 29 -17.72 -1.78 -0.37
CA TYR A 29 -16.52 -2.61 -0.42
C TYR A 29 -16.81 -4.02 -0.95
N LEU A 30 -17.92 -4.63 -0.52
CA LEU A 30 -18.36 -5.95 -1.00
C LEU A 30 -18.94 -5.89 -2.42
N GLY A 31 -19.69 -4.86 -2.78
CA GLY A 31 -20.25 -4.65 -4.11
C GLY A 31 -19.16 -4.35 -5.15
N ALA A 32 -18.09 -3.65 -4.77
CA ALA A 32 -16.88 -3.53 -5.58
C ALA A 32 -16.16 -4.87 -5.79
N SER A 33 -16.45 -5.89 -4.97
CA SER A 33 -15.94 -7.26 -5.14
C SER A 33 -16.81 -8.12 -6.07
N GLU A 34 -18.08 -7.76 -6.32
CA GLU A 34 -18.97 -8.47 -7.25
C GLU A 34 -18.87 -7.92 -8.69
N THR A 35 -18.44 -6.67 -8.87
CA THR A 35 -17.91 -6.20 -10.15
C THR A 35 -16.43 -6.54 -10.24
N ALA A 36 -16.11 -7.70 -10.81
CA ALA A 36 -14.78 -7.98 -11.32
C ALA A 36 -14.36 -6.85 -12.28
N ASP A 37 -13.47 -5.93 -11.85
CA ASP A 37 -12.36 -5.40 -12.67
C ASP A 37 -11.60 -4.19 -12.11
N ALA A 38 -11.91 -3.63 -10.94
CA ALA A 38 -11.05 -2.58 -10.39
C ALA A 38 -10.98 -2.57 -8.87
N VAL A 39 -9.87 -3.08 -8.33
CA VAL A 39 -9.42 -2.70 -6.99
C VAL A 39 -9.45 -1.16 -6.91
N PRO A 40 -10.05 -0.55 -5.87
CA PRO A 40 -10.17 0.90 -5.76
C PRO A 40 -8.80 1.57 -5.96
N GLN A 41 -8.70 2.45 -6.95
CA GLN A 41 -7.45 3.15 -7.23
C GLN A 41 -7.27 4.36 -6.31
N ARG A 42 -6.06 4.51 -5.78
CA ARG A 42 -5.68 5.56 -4.84
C ARG A 42 -5.25 6.83 -5.58
N ASN A 43 -6.04 7.90 -5.48
CA ASN A 43 -5.75 9.18 -6.14
C ASN A 43 -4.49 9.86 -5.60
N ASP A 44 -4.20 9.69 -4.32
CA ASP A 44 -2.97 10.17 -3.68
C ASP A 44 -1.73 9.53 -4.29
N ILE A 45 -1.78 8.22 -4.63
CA ILE A 45 -0.68 7.53 -5.30
C ILE A 45 -0.48 8.02 -6.73
N LYS A 46 -1.56 8.34 -7.45
CA LYS A 46 -1.47 8.92 -8.80
C LYS A 46 -0.78 10.29 -8.77
N GLN A 47 -1.13 11.13 -7.81
CA GLN A 47 -0.48 12.44 -7.62
C GLN A 47 0.98 12.27 -7.21
N LEU A 48 1.26 11.36 -6.29
CA LEU A 48 2.61 11.03 -5.87
C LEU A 48 3.46 10.60 -7.07
N TRP A 49 2.94 9.76 -7.97
CA TRP A 49 3.65 9.19 -9.11
C TRP A 49 4.32 10.23 -10.02
N VAL A 50 3.67 11.37 -10.24
CA VAL A 50 4.17 12.47 -11.07
C VAL A 50 5.42 13.13 -10.48
N GLU A 51 5.54 13.10 -9.14
CA GLU A 51 6.66 13.70 -8.40
C GLU A 51 7.84 12.73 -8.20
N LEU A 52 7.62 11.44 -8.50
CA LEU A 52 8.64 10.41 -8.30
C LEU A 52 9.61 10.38 -9.47
N ASN A 53 10.90 10.37 -9.17
CA ASN A 53 11.92 9.99 -10.15
C ASN A 53 11.91 8.48 -10.46
N ASP A 54 12.65 8.08 -11.49
CA ASP A 54 12.76 6.70 -11.97
C ASP A 54 13.13 5.69 -10.88
N SER A 55 14.03 6.05 -9.96
CA SER A 55 14.45 5.14 -8.88
C SER A 55 13.30 4.85 -7.91
N HIS A 56 12.51 5.86 -7.55
CA HIS A 56 11.33 5.66 -6.71
C HIS A 56 10.24 4.88 -7.44
N GLN A 57 9.98 5.18 -8.72
CA GLN A 57 8.99 4.47 -9.52
C GLN A 57 9.36 2.99 -9.68
N ARG A 58 10.63 2.69 -9.97
CA ARG A 58 11.15 1.31 -10.02
C ARG A 58 10.99 0.58 -8.69
N LEU A 59 11.31 1.23 -7.57
CA LEU A 59 11.10 0.66 -6.23
C LEU A 59 9.62 0.29 -6.02
N LEU A 60 8.70 1.22 -6.28
CA LEU A 60 7.26 0.96 -6.11
C LEU A 60 6.78 -0.16 -7.02
N ARG A 61 7.24 -0.18 -8.28
CA ARG A 61 6.91 -1.20 -9.26
C ARG A 61 7.30 -2.59 -8.77
N GLU A 62 8.54 -2.79 -8.37
CA GLU A 62 9.02 -4.12 -7.94
C GLU A 62 8.26 -4.64 -6.71
N ILE A 63 7.86 -3.75 -5.81
CA ILE A 63 7.06 -4.13 -4.64
C ILE A 63 5.62 -4.43 -5.04
N ALA A 64 5.01 -3.61 -5.91
CA ALA A 64 3.62 -3.75 -6.33
C ALA A 64 3.34 -5.07 -7.04
N TYR A 65 4.28 -5.60 -7.83
CA TYR A 65 4.13 -6.91 -8.50
C TYR A 65 4.31 -8.12 -7.57
N ARG A 66 4.58 -7.91 -6.28
CA ARG A 66 4.85 -8.99 -5.30
C ARG A 66 3.93 -8.83 -4.09
N PRO A 67 2.72 -9.42 -4.12
CA PRO A 67 1.67 -9.18 -3.11
C PRO A 67 2.05 -9.65 -1.70
N SER A 68 2.97 -10.59 -1.55
CA SER A 68 3.51 -11.04 -0.25
C SER A 68 4.67 -10.18 0.26
N GLY A 69 4.98 -9.09 -0.44
CA GLY A 69 6.16 -8.26 -0.21
C GLY A 69 7.46 -8.87 -0.72
N VAL A 70 8.52 -8.06 -0.67
CA VAL A 70 9.84 -8.39 -1.23
C VAL A 70 10.88 -8.33 -0.12
N LEU A 71 11.74 -9.35 -0.01
CA LEU A 71 12.87 -9.31 0.93
C LEU A 71 13.83 -8.19 0.53
N GLN A 72 14.51 -7.60 1.52
CA GLN A 72 15.50 -6.55 1.26
C GLN A 72 16.59 -7.03 0.28
N SER A 73 17.13 -8.24 0.46
CA SER A 73 18.16 -8.82 -0.42
C SER A 73 17.69 -8.98 -1.86
N ASP A 74 16.44 -9.40 -2.05
CA ASP A 74 15.87 -9.60 -3.37
C ASP A 74 15.66 -8.24 -4.05
N LEU A 75 15.22 -7.24 -3.28
CA LEU A 75 14.98 -5.89 -3.79
C LEU A 75 16.30 -5.18 -4.17
N GLU A 76 17.37 -5.36 -3.38
CA GLU A 76 18.73 -4.93 -3.73
C GLU A 76 19.18 -5.53 -5.07
N THR A 77 18.95 -6.84 -5.24
CA THR A 77 19.28 -7.57 -6.48
C THR A 77 18.46 -7.08 -7.67
N LEU A 78 17.14 -6.93 -7.52
CA LEU A 78 16.22 -6.51 -8.58
C LEU A 78 16.49 -5.08 -9.05
N LEU A 79 16.85 -4.19 -8.13
CA LEU A 79 17.12 -2.78 -8.43
C LEU A 79 18.58 -2.54 -8.82
N GLY A 80 19.46 -3.51 -8.61
CA GLY A 80 20.90 -3.39 -8.87
C GLY A 80 21.58 -2.36 -7.96
N ILE A 81 21.12 -2.24 -6.71
CA ILE A 81 21.63 -1.28 -5.73
C ILE A 81 21.97 -1.99 -4.42
N ASP A 82 22.89 -1.42 -3.65
CA ASP A 82 23.21 -1.90 -2.32
C ASP A 82 22.18 -1.42 -1.27
N TRP A 83 22.35 -1.89 -0.03
CA TRP A 83 21.48 -1.52 1.07
C TRP A 83 21.45 0.00 1.33
N GLN A 84 22.55 0.72 1.08
CA GLN A 84 22.64 2.17 1.29
C GLN A 84 21.83 2.92 0.22
N GLY A 85 21.97 2.51 -1.04
CA GLY A 85 21.17 3.00 -2.15
C GLY A 85 19.69 2.75 -1.93
N LEU A 86 19.30 1.52 -1.54
CA LEU A 86 17.92 1.19 -1.23
C LEU A 86 17.35 2.04 -0.08
N ARG A 87 18.13 2.22 1.00
CA ARG A 87 17.77 3.13 2.10
C ARG A 87 17.61 4.57 1.62
N GLY A 88 18.48 5.03 0.72
CA GLY A 88 18.42 6.36 0.11
C GLY A 88 17.12 6.59 -0.65
N VAL A 89 16.77 5.67 -1.55
CA VAL A 89 15.51 5.72 -2.33
C VAL A 89 14.29 5.66 -1.41
N HIS A 90 14.27 4.73 -0.45
CA HIS A 90 13.15 4.59 0.48
C HIS A 90 12.95 5.83 1.38
N ASN A 91 14.03 6.45 1.86
CA ASN A 91 13.96 7.69 2.64
C ASN A 91 13.62 8.90 1.76
N GLY A 92 14.08 8.92 0.51
CA GLY A 92 13.66 9.90 -0.50
C GLY A 92 12.15 9.87 -0.70
N LEU A 93 11.59 8.69 -0.94
CA LEU A 93 10.16 8.47 -1.05
C LEU A 93 9.40 8.99 0.17
N ALA A 94 9.86 8.68 1.39
CA ALA A 94 9.23 9.15 2.62
C ALA A 94 9.18 10.69 2.71
N ARG A 95 10.26 11.39 2.31
CA ARG A 95 10.31 12.86 2.28
C ARG A 95 9.35 13.44 1.25
N ILE A 96 9.24 12.84 0.07
CA ILE A 96 8.29 13.28 -0.96
C ILE A 96 6.86 13.11 -0.45
N CYS A 97 6.54 11.97 0.17
CA CYS A 97 5.21 11.71 0.74
C CYS A 97 4.86 12.75 1.83
N ALA A 98 5.80 13.03 2.75
CA ALA A 98 5.61 14.04 3.80
C ALA A 98 5.36 15.45 3.22
N ARG A 99 6.09 15.84 2.17
CA ARG A 99 5.90 17.12 1.48
C ARG A 99 4.54 17.23 0.80
N GLN A 100 4.04 16.12 0.24
CA GLN A 100 2.74 16.06 -0.44
C GLN A 100 1.56 15.80 0.52
N GLY A 101 1.83 15.59 1.82
CA GLY A 101 0.80 15.28 2.81
C GLY A 101 0.11 13.93 2.57
N CYS A 102 0.76 12.99 1.89
CA CYS A 102 0.20 11.66 1.60
C CYS A 102 0.87 10.57 2.44
N GLU A 103 0.16 9.47 2.64
CA GLU A 103 0.72 8.30 3.29
C GLU A 103 1.75 7.62 2.38
N LYS A 104 2.85 7.12 2.96
CA LYS A 104 3.85 6.37 2.19
C LYS A 104 3.28 5.01 1.80
N PRO A 105 3.25 4.65 0.49
CA PRO A 105 2.60 3.42 0.02
C PRO A 105 3.37 2.13 0.36
N VAL A 106 4.59 2.25 0.88
CA VAL A 106 5.46 1.12 1.21
C VAL A 106 5.75 1.09 2.69
N ARG A 107 5.51 -0.06 3.32
CA ARG A 107 5.83 -0.34 4.72
C ARG A 107 6.98 -1.34 4.79
N VAL A 108 7.78 -1.23 5.84
CA VAL A 108 8.87 -2.18 6.11
C VAL A 108 8.46 -3.02 7.30
N VAL A 109 8.49 -4.33 7.15
CA VAL A 109 8.19 -5.31 8.20
C VAL A 109 9.40 -6.20 8.44
N GLY A 110 9.50 -6.80 9.63
CA GLY A 110 10.65 -7.62 10.03
C GLY A 110 11.72 -6.85 10.80
N TYR A 111 12.50 -7.58 11.59
CA TYR A 111 13.38 -7.02 12.64
C TYR A 111 14.86 -7.07 12.28
N ASN A 112 15.26 -7.90 11.31
CA ASN A 112 16.66 -8.08 10.92
C ASN A 112 16.80 -8.17 9.39
N PRO A 113 18.02 -8.00 8.84
CA PRO A 113 18.22 -8.02 7.39
C PRO A 113 17.76 -9.31 6.69
N LYS A 114 17.75 -10.44 7.40
CA LYS A 114 17.34 -11.75 6.85
C LYS A 114 15.83 -11.90 6.69
N ASN A 115 15.03 -11.14 7.45
CA ASN A 115 13.56 -11.21 7.39
C ASN A 115 12.89 -9.86 7.09
N ARG A 116 13.67 -8.81 6.84
CA ARG A 116 13.16 -7.50 6.49
C ARG A 116 12.51 -7.53 5.11
N ARG A 117 11.24 -7.15 5.04
CA ARG A 117 10.42 -7.12 3.83
C ARG A 117 9.83 -5.75 3.59
N TYR A 118 9.72 -5.39 2.32
CA TYR A 118 8.98 -4.24 1.84
C TYR A 118 7.61 -4.72 1.35
N VAL A 119 6.55 -4.16 1.93
CA VAL A 119 5.16 -4.53 1.65
C VAL A 119 4.38 -3.31 1.22
N MET A 120 3.38 -3.52 0.35
CA MET A 120 2.49 -2.49 -0.16
C MET A 120 1.05 -2.99 -0.03
N ASP A 121 0.13 -2.10 0.31
CA ASP A 121 -1.27 -2.47 0.42
C ASP A 121 -1.87 -2.84 -0.95
N PRO A 122 -2.84 -3.76 -1.02
CA PRO A 122 -3.36 -4.27 -2.29
C PRO A 122 -3.93 -3.18 -3.22
N ASP A 123 -4.57 -2.16 -2.66
CA ASP A 123 -5.10 -0.99 -3.39
C ASP A 123 -3.99 -0.09 -3.94
N ALA A 124 -2.96 0.15 -3.14
CA ALA A 124 -1.75 0.85 -3.56
C ALA A 124 -1.01 0.11 -4.67
N ALA A 125 -0.85 -1.21 -4.52
CA ALA A 125 -0.21 -2.08 -5.50
C ALA A 125 -0.97 -2.09 -6.83
N ALA A 126 -2.29 -2.26 -6.79
CA ALA A 126 -3.11 -2.20 -8.00
C ALA A 126 -3.03 -0.85 -8.72
N THR A 127 -2.95 0.25 -7.96
CA THR A 127 -2.78 1.60 -8.52
C THR A 127 -1.42 1.72 -9.23
N VAL A 128 -0.33 1.31 -8.58
CA VAL A 128 1.02 1.33 -9.16
C VAL A 128 1.11 0.44 -10.40
N GLN A 129 0.55 -0.77 -10.37
CA GLN A 129 0.55 -1.67 -11.52
C GLN A 129 -0.18 -1.06 -12.73
N ASN A 130 -1.26 -0.31 -12.50
CA ASN A 130 -1.98 0.37 -13.57
C ASN A 130 -1.22 1.59 -14.13
N LEU A 131 -0.43 2.27 -13.30
CA LEU A 131 0.43 3.38 -13.74
C LEU A 131 1.68 2.91 -14.50
N CYS A 132 2.06 1.63 -14.36
CA CYS A 132 3.18 1.02 -15.08
C CYS A 132 2.81 0.48 -16.47
N LYS A 133 1.53 0.50 -16.85
CA LYS A 133 1.05 0.08 -18.17
C LYS A 133 1.28 1.18 -19.19
#